data_AF-A0A954GTI6-F1
#
_entry.id   AF-A0A954GTI6-F1
#
_cell.length_a   1.000
_cell.length_b   1.000
_cell.length_c   1.000
_cell.angle_alpha   90.00
_cell.angle_beta   90.00
_cell.angle_gamma   90.00
#
_symmetry.space_group_name_H-M   'P 1'
#
loop_
_entity.id
_entity.type
_entity.pdbx_description
1 polymer ?
#
loop_
_entity_poly.entity_id
_entity_poly.type
_entity_poly.pdbx_seq_one_letter_code
_entity_poly.pdbx_strand_id
1 'polypeptide(L)'
;MPFRTFHRASISCLALVLALLCSVTVADAAGPVAIENVHIGFNGLFKVGCWTRLQFDIVGSAGSVVHPVIVVPDPDGNLVETPVGDVTLPDTGRHSVSQMIRLGRIGAA
;
A
#
# COMPACT_ATOMS: atom_id res chain seq x y z
N MET A 1 6.21 -58.32 -7.55
CA MET A 1 6.57 -58.69 -6.16
C MET A 1 7.96 -59.31 -6.22
N PRO A 2 8.99 -58.94 -5.40
CA PRO A 2 9.02 -58.58 -3.96
C PRO A 2 9.53 -57.13 -3.70
N PHE A 3 9.11 -56.38 -2.65
CA PHE A 3 9.36 -56.42 -1.19
C PHE A 3 10.63 -55.68 -0.72
N ARG A 4 10.40 -54.71 0.19
CA ARG A 4 11.21 -54.21 1.32
C ARG A 4 12.01 -52.90 1.12
N THR A 5 11.51 -51.79 1.67
CA THR A 5 11.72 -51.19 3.03
C THR A 5 13.09 -50.54 3.24
N PHE A 6 13.12 -49.24 3.57
CA PHE A 6 13.83 -48.58 4.69
C PHE A 6 13.62 -47.05 4.56
N HIS A 7 12.70 -46.42 5.29
CA HIS A 7 12.86 -45.84 6.65
C HIS A 7 14.04 -44.88 6.82
N ARG A 8 13.72 -43.56 6.85
CA ARG A 8 14.10 -42.56 7.89
C ARG A 8 13.49 -41.22 7.46
N ALA A 9 12.39 -40.77 8.08
CA ALA A 9 12.33 -40.10 9.39
C ALA A 9 12.89 -38.67 9.34
N SER A 10 11.98 -37.69 9.24
CA SER A 10 12.04 -36.39 9.91
C SER A 10 10.63 -35.79 9.79
N ILE A 11 9.67 -36.16 10.64
CA ILE A 11 9.47 -35.73 12.03
C ILE A 11 9.30 -34.21 12.12
N SER A 12 8.04 -33.85 12.41
CA SER A 12 7.61 -32.72 13.26
C SER A 12 7.54 -31.33 12.66
N CYS A 13 6.32 -30.94 12.28
CA CYS A 13 5.57 -29.91 13.02
C CYS A 13 4.08 -30.02 12.61
N LEU A 14 3.45 -31.14 12.96
CA LEU A 14 2.39 -31.20 13.98
C LEU A 14 1.44 -29.98 13.98
N ALA A 15 0.24 -30.26 13.52
CA ALA A 15 -0.95 -29.43 13.64
C ALA A 15 -1.38 -29.19 15.09
N LEU A 16 -1.75 -27.95 15.43
CA LEU A 16 -2.71 -27.50 16.46
C LEU A 16 -2.51 -25.96 16.51
N VAL A 17 -3.49 -25.07 16.36
CA VAL A 17 -4.65 -24.90 17.24
C VAL A 17 -5.74 -24.12 16.49
N LEU A 18 -6.96 -24.66 16.57
CA LEU A 18 -8.23 -24.01 16.30
C LEU A 18 -8.60 -23.11 17.49
N ALA A 19 -8.72 -21.79 17.28
CA ALA A 19 -9.41 -20.84 18.17
C ALA A 19 -9.79 -19.62 17.30
N LEU A 20 -10.97 -19.58 16.69
CA LEU A 20 -12.19 -19.04 17.28
C LEU A 20 -11.94 -17.80 18.16
N LEU A 21 -11.72 -16.65 17.52
CA LEU A 21 -12.18 -15.38 18.05
C LEU A 21 -13.06 -14.72 16.99
N CYS A 22 -14.37 -14.77 17.30
CA CYS A 22 -15.40 -14.00 16.68
C CYS A 22 -15.11 -12.52 16.95
N SER A 23 -14.42 -11.84 16.05
CA SER A 23 -14.43 -10.38 16.01
C SER A 23 -15.48 -9.98 15.00
N VAL A 24 -16.71 -9.76 15.49
CA VAL A 24 -17.68 -8.92 14.81
C VAL A 24 -17.04 -7.53 14.72
N THR A 25 -16.35 -7.26 13.62
CA THR A 25 -16.08 -5.88 13.22
C THR A 25 -17.27 -5.46 12.37
N VAL A 26 -18.01 -4.50 12.92
CA VAL A 26 -19.05 -3.71 12.24
C VAL A 26 -18.63 -3.48 10.79
N ALA A 27 -19.52 -3.82 9.86
CA ALA A 27 -19.34 -3.49 8.46
C ALA A 27 -19.13 -1.98 8.34
N ASP A 28 -17.90 -1.55 8.13
CA ASP A 28 -17.67 -0.27 7.48
C ASP A 28 -18.11 -0.50 6.04
N ALA A 29 -19.20 0.15 5.63
CA ALA A 29 -19.71 0.07 4.26
C ALA A 29 -18.78 0.79 3.25
N ALA A 30 -17.51 0.98 3.59
CA ALA A 30 -16.46 1.32 2.66
C ALA A 30 -16.01 0.02 1.98
N GLY A 31 -16.35 -0.12 0.70
CA GLY A 31 -15.70 -1.14 -0.13
C GLY A 31 -14.18 -0.95 -0.10
N PRO A 32 -13.40 -1.97 -0.52
CA PRO A 32 -11.95 -1.89 -0.48
C PRO A 32 -11.45 -0.64 -1.23
N VAL A 33 -10.68 0.19 -0.53
CA VAL A 33 -9.98 1.32 -1.15
C VAL A 33 -8.69 0.81 -1.80
N ALA A 34 -8.48 1.12 -3.07
CA ALA A 34 -7.28 0.75 -3.80
C ALA A 34 -6.66 1.98 -4.50
N ILE A 35 -5.34 2.01 -4.58
CA ILE A 35 -4.59 3.00 -5.37
C ILE A 35 -3.98 2.29 -6.58
N GLU A 36 -4.26 2.79 -7.77
CA GLU A 36 -3.87 2.21 -9.06
C GLU A 36 -3.18 3.27 -9.95
N ASN A 37 -2.58 2.85 -11.05
CA ASN A 37 -2.02 3.72 -12.10
C ASN A 37 -1.15 4.88 -11.58
N VAL A 38 -0.22 4.57 -10.66
CA VAL A 38 0.65 5.58 -10.05
C VAL A 38 1.74 6.02 -11.03
N HIS A 39 1.77 7.31 -11.34
CA HIS A 39 2.77 7.98 -12.17
C HIS A 39 3.40 9.14 -11.41
N ILE A 40 4.73 9.15 -11.31
CA ILE A 40 5.50 10.23 -10.69
C ILE A 40 6.45 10.80 -11.74
N GLY A 41 6.44 12.13 -11.89
CA GLY A 41 7.34 12.85 -12.76
C GLY A 41 7.29 12.35 -14.21
N PHE A 42 8.47 12.12 -14.80
CA PHE A 42 8.60 11.61 -16.16
C PHE A 42 9.10 10.16 -16.12
N ASN A 43 8.22 9.21 -16.44
CA ASN A 43 8.51 7.76 -16.38
C ASN A 43 9.02 7.29 -15.01
N GLY A 44 8.47 7.81 -13.91
CA GLY A 44 8.91 7.49 -12.55
C GLY A 44 10.16 8.24 -12.09
N LEU A 45 10.77 9.05 -12.96
CA LEU A 45 11.93 9.88 -12.63
C LEU A 45 11.47 11.23 -12.08
N PHE A 46 12.10 11.65 -10.99
CA PHE A 46 11.89 12.94 -10.36
C PHE A 46 13.21 13.52 -9.85
N LYS A 47 13.25 14.84 -9.69
CA LYS A 47 14.39 15.53 -9.10
C LYS A 47 14.08 15.88 -7.64
N VAL A 48 14.93 15.42 -6.72
CA VAL A 48 14.85 15.74 -5.29
C VAL A 48 14.85 17.26 -5.10
N GLY A 49 13.95 17.75 -4.26
CA GLY A 49 13.81 19.18 -3.97
C GLY A 49 13.14 19.98 -5.09
N CYS A 50 12.62 19.35 -6.14
CA CYS A 50 11.83 20.01 -7.18
C CYS A 50 10.36 19.59 -7.12
N TRP A 51 9.48 20.52 -7.49
CA TRP A 51 8.07 20.23 -7.69
C TRP A 51 7.92 19.23 -8.84
N THR A 52 7.29 18.11 -8.54
CA THR A 52 7.10 16.98 -9.44
C THR A 52 5.62 16.64 -9.47
N ARG A 53 5.09 16.34 -10.66
CA ARG A 53 3.71 15.91 -10.80
C ARG A 53 3.55 14.45 -10.33
N LEU A 54 2.55 14.21 -9.50
CA LEU A 54 2.07 12.89 -9.13
C LEU A 54 0.66 12.72 -9.72
N GLN A 55 0.43 11.58 -10.36
CA GLN A 55 -0.88 11.15 -10.84
C GLN A 55 -1.15 9.74 -10.35
N PHE A 56 -2.36 9.47 -9.89
CA PHE A 56 -2.78 8.13 -9.48
C PHE A 56 -4.29 8.04 -9.51
N ASP A 57 -4.80 6.83 -9.61
CA ASP A 57 -6.21 6.54 -9.52
C ASP A 57 -6.54 5.97 -8.14
N ILE A 58 -7.64 6.43 -7.53
CA ILE A 58 -8.20 5.86 -6.30
C ILE A 58 -9.50 5.17 -6.66
N VAL A 59 -9.65 3.90 -6.28
CA VAL A 59 -10.91 3.17 -6.35
C VAL A 59 -11.46 3.03 -4.94
N GLY A 60 -12.72 3.43 -4.71
CA GLY A 60 -13.33 3.33 -3.39
C GLY A 60 -14.82 3.70 -3.39
N SER A 61 -15.41 3.70 -2.19
CA SER A 61 -16.81 4.08 -1.97
C SER A 61 -16.98 5.60 -1.85
N ALA A 62 -18.17 6.09 -2.19
CA ALA A 62 -18.57 7.46 -1.93
C ALA A 62 -18.40 7.83 -0.44
N GLY A 63 -17.85 9.02 -0.17
CA GLY A 63 -17.63 9.54 1.18
C GLY A 63 -16.37 9.03 1.88
N SER A 64 -15.63 8.08 1.29
CA SER A 64 -14.33 7.68 1.83
C SER A 64 -13.32 8.82 1.75
N VAL A 65 -12.59 9.04 2.84
CA VAL A 65 -11.45 9.96 2.88
C VAL A 65 -10.18 9.14 2.80
N VAL A 66 -9.35 9.44 1.82
CA VAL A 66 -8.08 8.74 1.56
C VAL A 66 -6.93 9.67 1.89
N HIS A 67 -5.93 9.15 2.58
CA HIS A 67 -4.73 9.86 3.01
C HIS A 67 -3.49 9.25 2.32
N PRO A 68 -3.24 9.56 1.03
CA PRO A 68 -2.13 8.97 0.31
C PRO A 68 -0.78 9.45 0.88
N VAL A 69 0.16 8.51 1.03
CA VAL A 69 1.53 8.79 1.47
C VAL A 69 2.49 8.21 0.45
N ILE A 70 3.47 9.00 0.05
CA ILE A 70 4.57 8.54 -0.82
C ILE A 70 5.75 8.18 0.05
N VAL A 71 6.28 6.99 -0.18
CA VAL A 71 7.51 6.51 0.47
C VAL A 71 8.60 6.42 -0.60
N VAL A 72 9.64 7.23 -0.48
CA VAL A 72 10.80 7.21 -1.40
C VAL A 72 12.11 7.24 -0.61
N PRO A 73 13.16 6.55 -1.08
CA PRO A 73 14.48 6.69 -0.49
C PRO A 73 15.06 8.08 -0.79
N ASP A 74 15.71 8.68 0.19
CA ASP A 74 16.54 9.87 0.01
C ASP A 74 17.93 9.53 -0.55
N PRO A 75 18.77 10.53 -0.87
CA PRO A 75 20.13 10.28 -1.40
C PRO A 75 21.04 9.46 -0.49
N ASP A 76 20.77 9.38 0.82
CA ASP A 76 21.52 8.57 1.77
C ASP A 76 20.91 7.16 1.94
N GLY A 77 19.82 6.86 1.23
CA GLY A 77 19.11 5.58 1.27
C GLY A 77 18.07 5.45 2.38
N ASN A 78 17.81 6.51 3.15
CA ASN A 78 16.77 6.48 4.18
C ASN A 78 15.39 6.67 3.56
N LEU A 79 14.41 5.88 3.98
CA LEU A 79 13.03 6.05 3.52
C LEU A 79 12.44 7.33 4.11
N VAL A 80 11.86 8.15 3.25
CA VAL A 80 11.16 9.38 3.60
C VAL A 80 9.71 9.26 3.17
N GLU A 81 8.81 9.54 4.11
CA GLU A 81 7.37 9.62 3.88
C GLU A 81 6.98 11.06 3.55
N THR A 82 6.18 11.24 2.49
CA THR A 82 5.64 12.54 2.08
C THR A 82 4.13 12.44 1.93
N PRO A 83 3.33 13.13 2.74
CA PRO A 83 1.88 13.13 2.61
C PRO A 83 1.47 13.84 1.32
N VAL A 84 0.54 13.23 0.60
CA VAL A 84 -0.14 13.78 -0.58
C VAL A 84 -1.52 14.13 -0.09
N GLY A 85 -1.89 15.41 -0.09
CA GLY A 85 -3.04 15.92 0.65
C GLY A 85 -4.33 15.09 0.48
N ASP A 86 -5.15 15.10 1.53
CA ASP A 86 -6.36 14.28 1.66
C ASP A 86 -7.29 14.35 0.44
N VAL A 87 -7.85 13.21 0.07
CA VAL A 87 -8.79 13.07 -1.05
C VAL A 87 -10.09 12.46 -0.54
N THR A 88 -11.17 13.25 -0.59
CA THR A 88 -12.53 12.76 -0.35
C THR A 88 -13.13 12.28 -1.66
N LEU A 89 -13.61 11.03 -1.69
CA LEU A 89 -14.25 10.45 -2.87
C LEU A 89 -15.72 10.90 -2.96
N PRO A 90 -16.12 11.66 -4.00
CA PRO A 90 -17.48 12.20 -4.09
C PRO A 90 -18.53 11.12 -4.41
N ASP A 91 -18.14 10.07 -5.13
CA ASP A 91 -18.99 8.95 -5.52
C ASP A 91 -18.21 7.63 -5.49
N THR A 92 -18.93 6.52 -5.61
CA THR A 92 -18.32 5.18 -5.68
C THR A 92 -17.77 4.95 -7.07
N GLY A 93 -16.49 4.61 -7.16
CA GLY A 93 -15.84 4.36 -8.45
C GLY A 93 -14.36 4.68 -8.44
N ARG A 94 -13.83 4.90 -9.65
CA ARG A 94 -12.43 5.27 -9.89
C ARG A 94 -12.30 6.78 -10.05
N HIS A 95 -11.36 7.37 -9.32
CA HIS A 95 -11.09 8.79 -9.27
C HIS A 95 -9.64 9.07 -9.61
N SER A 96 -9.38 9.88 -10.64
CA SER A 96 -8.01 10.25 -11.00
C SER A 96 -7.59 11.52 -10.26
N VAL A 97 -6.46 11.43 -9.55
CA VAL A 97 -5.90 12.50 -8.73
C VAL A 97 -4.59 12.97 -9.36
N SER A 98 -4.43 14.28 -9.54
CA SER A 98 -3.20 14.90 -10.02
C SER A 98 -2.77 16.01 -9.07
N GLN A 99 -1.64 15.83 -8.39
CA GLN A 99 -1.10 16.81 -7.44
C GLN A 99 0.37 17.13 -7.73
N MET A 100 0.83 18.29 -7.27
CA MET A 100 2.26 18.63 -7.26
C MET A 100 2.84 18.30 -5.89
N ILE A 101 3.92 17.53 -5.89
CA ILE A 101 4.64 17.11 -4.67
C ILE A 101 6.09 17.58 -4.75
N ARG A 102 6.73 17.76 -3.60
CA ARG A 102 8.17 18.04 -3.52
C ARG A 102 8.81 16.94 -2.67
N LEU A 103 9.59 16.08 -3.31
CA LEU A 103 10.20 14.91 -2.66
C LEU A 103 11.61 15.23 -2.15
N GLY A 104 12.00 14.63 -1.03
CA GLY A 104 13.31 14.77 -0.40
C GLY A 104 13.22 15.10 1.09
N ARG A 105 14.38 15.22 1.76
CA ARG A 105 14.45 15.79 3.11
C ARG A 105 14.10 17.27 3.03
N ILE A 106 12.81 17.58 3.17
CA ILE A 106 12.39 18.93 3.52
C ILE A 106 12.67 19.02 5.02
N GLY A 107 13.88 19.47 5.38
CA GLY A 107 14.14 19.84 6.77
C GLY A 107 13.04 20.78 7.22
N ALA A 108 12.41 20.46 8.35
CA ALA A 108 11.49 21.37 9.03
C ALA A 108 12.20 22.74 9.12
N ALA A 109 11.65 23.72 8.43
CA ALA A 109 11.96 25.12 8.65
C ALA A 109 11.08 25.62 9.79
#